data_AF-A0A7R9K847-F1
#
_entry.id   AF-A0A7R9K847-F1
#
_cell.length_a   1.000
_cell.length_b   1.000
_cell.length_c   1.000
_cell.angle_alpha   90.00
_cell.angle_beta   90.00
_cell.angle_gamma   90.00
#
_symmetry.space_group_name_H-M   'P 1'
#
loop_
_entity.id
_entity.type
_entity.pdbx_description
1 polymer ?
#
loop_
_entity_poly.entity_id
_entity_poly.type
_entity_poly.pdbx_seq_one_letter_code
_entity_poly.pdbx_strand_id
1 'polypeptide(L)'
;MNSNRKLSTVIIKRGTLRRGTVLVAGEAWAKVRAMFDEQGHNIQEAPPSTPVEVIGWRDLPSAGDELLEVESERRAHEVMRWRGAQKLAKKQIADQEVVEKKVQEHYEVYKAQLEKKRRLGRFKMRPTGPREKEIKDDDTGPKISVIVKGWHQANILVRDVVMSPLEGADRVVQRGLEGRQFELSHSQ
;
A
#
# COMPACT_ATOMS: atom_id res chain seq x y z
N MET A 1 -30.96 -4.51 10.84
CA MET A 1 -30.20 -5.69 10.36
C MET A 1 -28.86 -5.19 9.85
N ASN A 2 -27.75 -5.58 10.48
CA ASN A 2 -26.43 -4.98 10.24
C ASN A 2 -25.96 -5.25 8.80
N SER A 3 -26.00 -4.21 7.97
CA SER A 3 -25.83 -4.21 6.50
C SER A 3 -24.38 -4.07 6.01
N ASN A 4 -23.38 -4.26 6.86
CA ASN A 4 -21.96 -4.18 6.49
C ASN A 4 -21.39 -5.55 6.06
N ARG A 5 -22.01 -6.23 5.08
CA ARG A 5 -21.46 -7.46 4.50
C ARG A 5 -20.47 -7.11 3.39
N LYS A 6 -19.20 -6.93 3.75
CA LYS A 6 -18.09 -6.93 2.79
C LYS A 6 -17.88 -8.36 2.29
N LEU A 7 -18.03 -8.55 0.98
CA LEU A 7 -17.92 -9.80 0.22
C LEU A 7 -16.72 -9.68 -0.73
N SER A 8 -15.94 -10.75 -0.88
CA SER A 8 -14.94 -10.86 -1.94
C SER A 8 -14.84 -12.30 -2.41
N THR A 9 -14.61 -12.47 -3.71
CA THR A 9 -14.41 -13.77 -4.35
C THR A 9 -12.94 -14.13 -4.30
N VAL A 10 -12.62 -15.31 -3.76
CA VAL A 10 -11.25 -15.82 -3.64
C VAL A 10 -11.14 -17.17 -4.32
N ILE A 11 -9.99 -17.46 -4.93
CA ILE A 11 -9.73 -18.75 -5.58
C ILE A 11 -8.66 -19.50 -4.82
N ILE A 12 -9.01 -20.62 -4.18
CA ILE A 12 -8.09 -21.41 -3.36
C ILE A 12 -7.07 -22.10 -4.28
N LYS A 13 -5.76 -21.86 -4.16
CA LYS A 13 -4.77 -22.63 -4.98
C LYS A 13 -4.28 -23.88 -4.29
N ARG A 14 -4.17 -23.87 -2.96
CA ARG A 14 -3.66 -24.96 -2.14
C ARG A 14 -4.42 -24.99 -0.81
N GLY A 15 -4.53 -26.17 -0.20
CA GLY A 15 -5.27 -26.36 1.06
C GLY A 15 -6.78 -26.36 0.89
N THR A 16 -7.51 -26.43 2.00
CA THR A 16 -8.97 -26.44 2.03
C THR A 16 -9.44 -25.32 2.94
N LEU A 17 -10.16 -24.34 2.38
CA LEU A 17 -10.69 -23.24 3.15
C LEU A 17 -11.92 -23.70 3.93
N ARG A 18 -11.96 -23.36 5.22
CA ARG A 18 -13.05 -23.74 6.12
C ARG A 18 -13.69 -22.52 6.75
N ARG A 19 -14.97 -22.63 7.08
CA ARG A 19 -15.68 -21.61 7.85
C ARG A 19 -15.02 -21.43 9.22
N GLY A 20 -14.90 -20.18 9.68
CA GLY A 20 -14.31 -19.83 10.98
C GLY A 20 -12.81 -19.54 10.94
N THR A 21 -12.13 -19.85 9.84
CA THR A 21 -10.71 -19.53 9.62
C THR A 21 -10.48 -18.02 9.57
N VAL A 22 -9.26 -17.60 9.89
CA VAL A 22 -8.84 -16.21 9.82
C VAL A 22 -7.90 -16.05 8.63
N LEU A 23 -8.17 -15.04 7.81
CA LEU A 23 -7.49 -14.79 6.56
C LEU A 23 -6.87 -13.40 6.55
N VAL A 24 -5.74 -13.26 5.88
CA VAL A 24 -5.04 -12.00 5.64
C VAL A 24 -4.70 -11.91 4.16
N ALA A 25 -5.06 -10.81 3.50
CA ALA A 25 -4.71 -10.53 2.12
C ALA A 25 -4.29 -9.07 2.00
N GLY A 26 -3.05 -8.81 1.56
CA GLY A 26 -2.50 -7.46 1.49
C GLY A 26 -2.62 -6.71 2.84
N GLU A 27 -3.41 -5.63 2.82
CA GLU A 27 -3.79 -4.76 3.96
C GLU A 27 -5.21 -5.03 4.46
N ALA A 28 -5.77 -6.19 4.14
CA ALA A 28 -7.09 -6.61 4.57
C ALA A 28 -6.99 -7.91 5.38
N TRP A 29 -7.93 -8.08 6.30
CA TRP A 29 -8.11 -9.33 7.01
C TRP A 29 -9.59 -9.66 7.19
N ALA A 30 -9.86 -10.94 7.34
CA ALA A 30 -11.20 -11.47 7.51
C ALA A 30 -11.23 -12.58 8.54
N LYS A 31 -12.38 -12.71 9.19
CA LYS A 31 -12.78 -13.97 9.81
C LYS A 31 -13.92 -14.54 9.01
N VAL A 32 -13.75 -15.73 8.46
CA VAL A 32 -14.73 -16.35 7.56
C VAL A 32 -16.01 -16.66 8.32
N ARG A 33 -17.06 -15.87 8.07
CA ARG A 33 -18.37 -16.05 8.71
C ARG A 33 -19.29 -16.95 7.90
N ALA A 34 -19.22 -16.83 6.58
CA ALA A 34 -19.95 -17.63 5.62
C ALA A 34 -19.16 -17.69 4.31
N MET A 35 -19.36 -18.76 3.55
CA MET A 35 -18.76 -18.98 2.25
C MET A 35 -19.84 -19.43 1.28
N PHE A 36 -19.79 -18.94 0.05
CA PHE A 36 -20.73 -19.32 -1.00
C PHE A 36 -19.98 -19.83 -2.23
N ASP A 37 -20.54 -20.82 -2.90
CA ASP A 37 -20.07 -21.25 -4.21
C ASP A 37 -20.52 -20.26 -5.31
N GLU A 38 -20.12 -20.52 -6.56
CA GLU A 38 -20.55 -19.71 -7.71
C GLU A 38 -22.06 -19.72 -7.98
N GLN A 39 -22.76 -20.71 -7.43
CA GLN A 39 -24.21 -20.89 -7.56
C GLN A 39 -24.97 -20.21 -6.40
N GLY A 40 -24.26 -19.60 -5.45
CA GLY A 40 -24.82 -18.96 -4.26
C GLY A 40 -25.22 -19.93 -3.14
N HIS A 41 -24.82 -21.20 -3.22
CA HIS A 41 -25.05 -22.16 -2.14
C HIS A 41 -24.03 -21.94 -1.02
N ASN A 42 -24.51 -22.01 0.23
CA ASN A 42 -23.65 -21.90 1.40
C ASN A 42 -22.82 -23.18 1.58
N ILE A 43 -21.50 -23.05 1.56
CA ILE A 43 -20.55 -24.16 1.69
C ILE A 43 -19.76 -24.05 3.00
N GLN A 44 -19.43 -25.19 3.61
CA GLN A 44 -18.65 -25.23 4.85
C GLN A 44 -17.15 -25.41 4.60
N GLU A 45 -16.81 -26.08 3.51
CA GLU A 45 -15.46 -26.39 3.09
C GLU A 45 -15.34 -26.13 1.60
N ALA A 46 -14.19 -25.62 1.18
CA ALA A 46 -13.90 -25.39 -0.22
C ALA A 46 -12.51 -25.96 -0.56
N PRO A 47 -12.44 -26.90 -1.52
CA PRO A 47 -11.19 -27.52 -1.94
C PRO A 47 -10.35 -26.57 -2.83
N PRO A 48 -9.10 -26.94 -3.15
CA PRO A 48 -8.31 -26.21 -4.14
C PRO A 48 -9.02 -26.09 -5.49
N SER A 49 -8.67 -25.03 -6.23
CA SER A 49 -9.22 -24.64 -7.52
C SER A 49 -10.71 -24.26 -7.50
N THR A 50 -11.33 -24.19 -6.32
CA THR A 50 -12.70 -23.70 -6.17
C THR A 50 -12.73 -22.19 -5.91
N PRO A 51 -13.44 -21.41 -6.74
CA PRO A 51 -13.77 -20.02 -6.44
C PRO A 51 -14.86 -19.97 -5.35
N VAL A 52 -14.64 -19.11 -4.36
CA VAL A 52 -15.47 -19.00 -3.17
C VAL A 52 -15.74 -17.55 -2.85
N GLU A 53 -17.00 -17.24 -2.62
CA GLU A 53 -17.44 -15.95 -2.11
C GLU A 53 -17.35 -15.93 -0.57
N VAL A 54 -16.38 -15.17 -0.04
CA VAL A 54 -16.11 -15.08 1.39
C VAL A 54 -16.77 -13.86 2.00
N ILE A 55 -17.54 -14.09 3.07
CA ILE A 55 -18.12 -13.04 3.90
C ILE A 55 -17.40 -12.98 5.25
N GLY A 56 -17.10 -11.76 5.70
CA GLY A 56 -16.48 -11.52 7.01
C GLY A 56 -15.22 -10.67 6.96
N TRP A 57 -14.96 -10.06 5.80
CA TRP A 57 -13.92 -9.06 5.60
C TRP A 57 -14.13 -7.83 6.47
N ARG A 58 -13.08 -7.41 7.19
CA ARG A 58 -13.05 -6.10 7.84
C ARG A 58 -12.82 -5.01 6.82
N ASP A 59 -11.89 -5.25 5.91
CA ASP A 59 -11.61 -4.45 4.72
C ASP A 59 -11.49 -5.39 3.52
N LEU A 60 -11.77 -4.86 2.33
CA LEU A 60 -11.70 -5.67 1.12
C LEU A 60 -10.24 -5.74 0.66
N PRO A 61 -9.74 -6.93 0.28
CA PRO A 61 -8.43 -7.06 -0.31
C PRO A 61 -8.39 -6.37 -1.68
N SER A 62 -7.19 -6.03 -2.17
CA SER A 62 -7.03 -5.56 -3.55
C SER A 62 -7.04 -6.76 -4.50
N ALA A 63 -7.44 -6.52 -5.76
CA ALA A 63 -7.40 -7.55 -6.78
C ALA A 63 -5.95 -8.04 -6.97
N GLY A 64 -5.76 -9.36 -6.91
CA GLY A 64 -4.44 -9.98 -7.05
C GLY A 64 -3.62 -10.06 -5.75
N ASP A 65 -4.11 -9.56 -4.61
CA ASP A 65 -3.45 -9.75 -3.32
C ASP A 65 -3.38 -11.23 -2.94
N GLU A 66 -2.23 -11.68 -2.44
CA GLU A 66 -2.11 -13.06 -1.93
C GLU A 66 -2.86 -13.22 -0.61
N LEU A 67 -3.71 -14.25 -0.55
CA LEU A 67 -4.44 -14.65 0.65
C LEU A 67 -3.65 -15.68 1.46
N LEU A 68 -3.49 -15.42 2.75
CA LEU A 68 -2.83 -16.30 3.71
C LEU A 68 -3.79 -16.61 4.87
N GLU A 69 -3.81 -17.87 5.28
CA GLU A 69 -4.48 -18.28 6.51
C GLU A 69 -3.57 -18.05 7.72
N VAL A 70 -4.18 -17.62 8.82
CA VAL A 70 -3.49 -17.44 10.10
C VAL A 70 -4.26 -18.11 11.22
N GLU A 71 -3.52 -18.56 12.23
CA GLU A 71 -4.07 -19.34 13.35
C GLU A 71 -5.03 -18.55 14.24
N SER A 72 -4.86 -17.22 14.32
CA SER A 72 -5.66 -16.38 15.22
C SER A 72 -5.82 -14.94 14.73
N GLU A 73 -6.87 -14.26 15.21
CA GLU A 73 -7.11 -12.83 14.97
C GLU A 73 -5.94 -11.97 15.48
N ARG A 74 -5.30 -12.37 16.59
CA ARG A 74 -4.12 -11.67 17.12
C ARG A 74 -2.96 -11.69 16.13
N ARG A 75 -2.69 -12.85 15.52
CA ARG A 75 -1.64 -13.00 14.49
C ARG A 75 -1.97 -12.18 13.24
N ALA A 76 -3.23 -12.16 12.82
CA ALA A 76 -3.67 -11.29 11.72
C ALA A 76 -3.32 -9.82 11.99
N HIS A 77 -3.66 -9.31 13.17
CA HIS A 77 -3.36 -7.92 13.56
C HIS A 77 -1.86 -7.61 13.61
N GLU A 78 -1.04 -8.56 14.01
CA GLU A 78 0.43 -8.41 14.01
C GLU A 78 0.98 -8.28 12.59
N VAL A 79 0.58 -9.19 11.70
CA VAL A 79 0.96 -9.16 10.27
C VAL A 79 0.52 -7.84 9.63
N MET A 80 -0.71 -7.41 9.92
CA MET A 80 -1.26 -6.14 9.44
C MET A 80 -0.45 -4.93 9.90
N ARG A 81 -0.09 -4.87 11.18
CA ARG A 81 0.75 -3.79 11.71
C ARG A 81 2.13 -3.77 11.07
N TRP A 82 2.75 -4.94 10.91
CA TRP A 82 4.06 -5.06 10.28
C TRP A 82 4.03 -4.61 8.81
N ARG A 83 3.05 -5.07 8.03
CA ARG A 83 2.86 -4.65 6.62
C ARG A 83 2.60 -3.14 6.52
N GLY A 84 1.77 -2.58 7.40
CA GLY A 84 1.50 -1.15 7.45
C GLY A 84 2.76 -0.31 7.74
N ALA A 85 3.58 -0.74 8.71
CA ALA A 85 4.85 -0.08 9.03
C ALA A 85 5.83 -0.12 7.85
N GLN A 86 5.96 -1.28 7.19
CA GLN A 86 6.81 -1.44 6.00
C GLN A 86 6.39 -0.53 4.85
N LYS A 87 5.09 -0.42 4.57
CA LYS A 87 4.57 0.48 3.53
C LYS A 87 4.84 1.94 3.85
N LEU A 88 4.62 2.34 5.11
CA LEU A 88 4.88 3.73 5.53
C LEU A 88 6.37 4.07 5.40
N ALA A 89 7.27 3.17 5.82
CA ALA A 89 8.71 3.36 5.67
C ALA A 89 9.11 3.51 4.20
N LYS A 90 8.63 2.60 3.32
CA LYS A 90 8.88 2.70 1.87
C LYS A 90 8.36 4.01 1.27
N LYS A 91 7.18 4.45 1.69
CA LYS A 91 6.60 5.72 1.24
C LYS A 91 7.45 6.91 1.68
N GLN A 92 7.92 6.93 2.93
CA GLN A 92 8.78 8.01 3.42
C GLN A 92 10.09 8.13 2.63
N ILE A 93 10.71 7.00 2.29
CA ILE A 93 11.93 6.99 1.46
C ILE A 93 11.63 7.58 0.08
N ALA A 94 10.56 7.11 -0.58
CA ALA A 94 10.17 7.62 -1.89
C ALA A 94 9.80 9.12 -1.86
N ASP A 95 9.07 9.55 -0.83
CA ASP A 95 8.71 10.96 -0.63
C ASP A 95 9.98 11.82 -0.41
N GLN A 96 10.97 11.29 0.30
CA GLN A 96 12.23 11.97 0.57
C GLN A 96 13.05 12.19 -0.71
N GLU A 97 13.15 11.19 -1.58
CA GLU A 97 13.82 11.35 -2.90
C GLU A 97 13.17 12.45 -3.76
N VAL A 98 11.84 12.58 -3.69
CA VAL A 98 11.11 13.63 -4.42
C VAL A 98 11.40 15.01 -3.81
N VAL A 99 11.46 15.10 -2.48
CA VAL A 99 11.81 16.35 -1.79
C VAL A 99 13.23 16.78 -2.12
N GLU A 100 14.20 15.86 -2.10
CA GLU A 100 15.60 16.14 -2.38
C GLU A 100 15.79 16.70 -3.80
N LYS A 101 15.13 16.12 -4.80
CA LYS A 101 15.16 16.64 -6.18
C LYS A 101 14.61 18.06 -6.28
N LYS A 102 13.46 18.33 -5.64
CA LYS A 102 12.86 19.68 -5.62
C LYS A 102 13.76 20.70 -4.93
N VAL A 103 14.43 20.31 -3.85
CA VAL A 103 15.38 21.17 -3.13
C VAL A 103 16.59 21.49 -4.00
N GLN A 104 17.12 20.51 -4.73
CA GLN A 104 18.24 20.69 -5.65
C GLN A 104 17.89 21.66 -6.79
N GLU A 105 16.74 21.47 -7.43
CA GLU A 105 16.23 22.37 -8.47
C GLU A 105 16.10 23.81 -7.95
N HIS A 106 15.54 23.97 -6.74
CA HIS A 106 15.42 25.28 -6.10
C HIS A 106 16.78 25.94 -5.86
N TYR A 107 17.77 25.16 -5.39
CA TYR A 107 19.13 25.64 -5.14
C TYR A 107 19.82 26.11 -6.42
N GLU A 108 19.65 25.40 -7.54
CA GLU A 108 20.25 25.78 -8.83
C GLU A 108 19.66 27.10 -9.36
N VAL A 109 18.34 27.25 -9.27
CA VAL A 109 17.66 28.51 -9.61
C VAL A 109 18.17 29.65 -8.72
N TYR A 110 18.26 29.41 -7.41
CA TYR A 110 18.75 30.39 -6.45
C TYR A 110 20.19 30.82 -6.74
N LYS A 111 21.08 29.86 -7.02
CA LYS A 111 22.49 30.12 -7.37
C LYS A 111 22.60 30.94 -8.66
N ALA A 112 21.82 30.61 -9.69
CA ALA A 112 21.78 31.38 -10.93
C ALA A 112 21.26 32.81 -10.72
N GLN A 113 20.27 33.01 -9.84
CA GLN A 113 19.80 34.35 -9.46
C GLN A 113 20.87 35.17 -8.75
N LEU A 114 21.63 34.55 -7.83
CA LEU A 114 22.75 35.22 -7.15
C LEU A 114 23.84 35.63 -8.14
N GLU A 115 24.17 34.77 -9.10
CA GLU A 115 25.19 35.06 -10.11
C GLU A 115 24.76 36.22 -11.03
N LYS A 116 23.50 36.24 -11.47
CA LYS A 116 22.92 37.37 -12.23
C LYS A 116 22.97 38.67 -11.42
N LYS A 117 22.69 38.63 -10.11
CA LYS A 117 22.80 39.79 -9.21
C LYS A 117 24.24 40.27 -9.06
N ARG A 118 25.21 39.36 -8.90
CA ARG A 118 26.64 39.70 -8.82
C ARG A 118 27.13 40.36 -10.11
N ARG A 119 26.72 39.83 -11.26
CA ARG A 119 27.07 40.39 -12.58
C ARG A 119 26.50 41.78 -12.81
N LEU A 120 25.34 42.11 -12.21
CA LEU A 120 24.71 43.43 -12.35
C LEU A 120 25.37 44.56 -11.54
N GLY A 121 26.32 44.24 -10.64
CA GLY A 121 27.03 45.24 -9.85
C GLY A 121 26.12 46.09 -8.95
N ARG A 122 26.43 47.39 -8.79
CA ARG A 122 25.71 48.33 -7.90
C ARG A 122 24.30 48.71 -8.40
N PHE A 123 23.88 48.26 -9.58
CA PHE A 123 22.57 48.58 -10.14
C PHE A 123 21.49 47.70 -9.49
N LYS A 124 20.71 48.28 -8.57
CA LYS A 124 19.64 47.57 -7.87
C LYS A 124 18.45 47.42 -8.83
N MET A 125 18.25 46.22 -9.38
CA MET A 125 17.01 45.91 -10.13
C MET A 125 15.82 46.20 -9.21
N ARG A 126 14.97 47.14 -9.62
CA ARG A 126 13.64 47.29 -9.02
C ARG A 126 12.85 46.03 -9.38
N PRO A 127 12.24 45.32 -8.41
CA PRO A 127 11.34 44.21 -8.73
C PRO A 127 10.28 44.76 -9.67
N THR A 128 10.31 44.34 -10.93
CA THR A 128 9.36 44.83 -11.92
C THR A 128 8.27 43.78 -12.00
N GLY A 129 7.11 44.09 -11.39
CA GLY A 129 5.91 43.27 -11.44
C GLY A 129 5.52 42.60 -10.11
N PRO A 130 4.31 42.03 -10.05
CA PRO A 130 3.82 41.27 -8.90
C PRO A 130 4.75 40.08 -8.62
N ARG A 131 4.96 39.73 -7.35
CA ARG A 131 5.63 38.46 -6.99
C ARG A 131 4.81 37.32 -7.56
N GLU A 132 5.36 36.56 -8.51
CA GLU A 132 4.77 35.30 -8.93
C GLU A 132 4.77 34.35 -7.73
N LYS A 133 3.63 33.74 -7.42
CA LYS A 133 3.56 32.68 -6.43
C LYS A 133 4.42 31.51 -6.91
N GLU A 134 5.35 31.06 -6.08
CA GLU A 134 6.22 29.90 -6.35
C GLU A 134 5.41 28.61 -6.56
N ILE A 135 4.20 28.55 -6.00
CA ILE A 135 3.22 27.51 -6.30
C ILE A 135 2.43 27.98 -7.54
N LYS A 136 2.91 27.60 -8.72
CA LYS A 136 2.02 27.49 -9.88
C LYS A 136 1.25 26.19 -9.68
N ASP A 137 -0.01 26.32 -9.26
CA ASP A 137 -0.98 25.26 -9.53
C ASP A 137 -0.99 25.12 -11.06
N ASP A 138 -0.39 24.05 -11.58
CA ASP A 138 -0.52 23.65 -12.98
C ASP A 138 -1.96 23.14 -13.20
N ASP A 139 -2.91 24.07 -13.04
CA ASP A 139 -4.34 23.90 -13.17
C ASP A 139 -4.79 24.19 -14.62
N THR A 140 -3.92 23.94 -15.59
CA THR A 140 -4.21 24.16 -17.02
C THR A 140 -4.89 22.93 -17.59
N GLY A 141 -6.05 22.61 -17.03
CA GLY A 141 -6.93 21.56 -17.51
C GLY A 141 -8.32 21.73 -16.91
N PRO A 142 -9.41 21.46 -17.66
CA PRO A 142 -10.75 21.55 -17.13
C PRO A 142 -10.91 20.59 -15.93
N LYS A 143 -11.10 21.16 -14.73
CA LYS A 143 -11.38 20.39 -13.52
C LYS A 143 -12.86 20.01 -13.48
N ILE A 144 -13.15 18.75 -13.76
CA ILE A 144 -14.47 18.16 -13.45
C ILE A 144 -14.39 17.64 -12.02
N SER A 145 -15.14 18.23 -11.10
CA SER A 145 -15.34 17.69 -9.77
C SER A 145 -16.24 16.46 -9.86
N VAL A 146 -15.66 15.28 -10.07
CA VAL A 146 -16.39 14.01 -10.04
C VAL A 146 -16.51 13.54 -8.59
N ILE A 147 -17.71 13.59 -8.04
CA ILE A 147 -18.02 12.87 -6.80
C ILE A 147 -18.30 11.42 -7.20
N VAL A 148 -17.28 10.57 -7.10
CA VAL A 148 -17.47 9.12 -7.22
C VAL A 148 -18.15 8.65 -5.94
N LYS A 149 -19.49 8.62 -5.93
CA LYS A 149 -20.23 7.82 -4.94
C LYS A 149 -20.06 6.37 -5.33
N GLY A 150 -18.99 5.76 -4.82
CA GLY A 150 -18.68 4.36 -5.06
C GLY A 150 -19.86 3.48 -4.66
N TRP A 151 -20.42 2.78 -5.62
CA TRP A 151 -21.24 1.61 -5.34
C TRP A 151 -20.30 0.56 -4.73
N HIS A 152 -20.50 0.22 -3.46
CA HIS A 152 -19.82 -0.90 -2.81
C HIS A 152 -20.40 -2.23 -3.32
N GLN A 153 -20.10 -2.62 -4.55
CA GLN A 153 -20.16 -4.02 -5.01
C GLN A 153 -19.06 -4.24 -6.04
N ALA A 154 -17.80 -4.10 -5.63
CA ALA A 154 -16.71 -4.72 -6.37
C ALA A 154 -16.61 -6.16 -5.85
N ASN A 155 -17.08 -7.13 -6.65
CA ASN A 155 -16.62 -8.51 -6.51
C ASN A 155 -15.14 -8.50 -6.90
N ILE A 156 -14.28 -8.27 -5.91
CA ILE A 156 -12.84 -8.31 -6.11
C ILE A 156 -12.45 -9.78 -6.23
N LEU A 157 -11.98 -10.16 -7.41
CA LEU A 157 -11.45 -11.48 -7.70
C LEU A 157 -10.00 -11.53 -7.22
N VAL A 158 -9.79 -12.19 -6.09
CA VAL A 158 -8.45 -12.53 -5.62
C VAL A 158 -7.96 -13.72 -6.43
N ARG A 159 -6.97 -13.46 -7.28
CA ARG A 159 -6.47 -14.41 -8.26
C ARG A 159 -5.62 -15.52 -7.63
N ASP A 160 -5.00 -15.25 -6.48
CA ASP A 160 -3.93 -16.08 -5.92
C ASP A 160 -4.10 -16.33 -4.41
N VAL A 161 -4.33 -17.59 -4.02
CA VAL A 161 -4.42 -18.05 -2.63
C VAL A 161 -3.45 -19.20 -2.39
N VAL A 162 -2.32 -18.95 -1.74
CA VAL A 162 -1.40 -20.02 -1.33
C VAL A 162 -1.66 -20.32 0.15
N MET A 163 -2.53 -21.28 0.45
CA MET A 163 -2.65 -21.77 1.84
C MET A 163 -1.46 -22.71 2.09
N SER A 164 -0.48 -22.19 2.82
CA SER A 164 0.57 -22.99 3.45
C SER A 164 0.30 -22.95 4.94
N PRO A 165 0.35 -24.07 5.67
CA PRO A 165 0.52 -24.03 7.11
C PRO A 165 1.75 -23.16 7.38
N LEU A 166 1.63 -22.12 8.21
CA LEU A 166 2.78 -21.28 8.59
C LEU A 166 3.74 -22.01 9.54
N GLU A 167 3.78 -23.35 9.52
CA GLU A 167 4.87 -24.14 10.11
C GLU A 167 6.13 -24.03 9.24
N GLY A 168 6.79 -22.87 9.28
CA GLY A 168 8.11 -22.73 8.64
C GLY A 168 8.51 -21.33 8.18
N ALA A 169 7.61 -20.34 8.21
CA ALA A 169 7.97 -18.95 7.89
C ALA A 169 8.95 -18.34 8.93
N ASP A 170 9.06 -18.94 10.12
CA ASP A 170 10.01 -18.56 11.17
C ASP A 170 11.48 -18.61 10.71
N ARG A 171 11.83 -19.45 9.73
CA ARG A 171 13.23 -19.57 9.26
C ARG A 171 13.68 -18.49 8.29
N VAL A 172 12.77 -17.82 7.59
CA VAL A 172 13.14 -16.77 6.61
C VAL A 172 13.16 -15.39 7.26
N VAL A 173 12.32 -15.16 8.28
CA VAL A 173 12.30 -13.87 9.00
C VAL A 173 13.56 -13.70 9.87
N GLN A 174 14.16 -14.77 10.40
CA GLN A 174 15.39 -14.70 11.20
C GLN A 174 16.69 -14.58 10.39
N ARG A 175 16.73 -14.97 9.11
CA ARG A 175 17.96 -14.85 8.29
C ARG A 175 18.22 -13.44 7.74
N GLY A 176 17.30 -12.50 7.90
CA GLY A 176 17.46 -11.12 7.45
C GLY A 176 18.12 -10.17 8.45
N LEU A 177 18.43 -10.61 9.67
CA LEU A 177 18.91 -9.73 10.76
C LEU A 177 20.41 -9.80 11.06
N GLU A 178 21.19 -10.67 10.41
CA GLU A 178 22.65 -10.72 10.62
C GLU A 178 23.41 -10.66 9.29
N GLY A 179 23.85 -9.45 8.93
CA GLY A 179 24.52 -9.19 7.66
C GLY A 179 25.26 -7.85 7.62
N ARG A 180 26.19 -7.65 8.56
CA ARG A 180 27.36 -6.73 8.56
C ARG A 180 27.12 -5.21 8.77
N GLN A 181 27.36 -4.78 10.00
CA GLN A 181 27.99 -3.50 10.33
C GLN A 181 29.51 -3.53 10.06
N PHE A 182 30.08 -2.32 9.87
CA PHE A 182 31.51 -1.92 9.72
C PHE A 182 32.12 -2.16 8.32
N GLU A 183 32.72 -1.17 7.65
CA GLU A 183 33.64 -0.14 8.15
C GLU A 183 33.31 1.31 7.71
N LEU A 184 33.37 2.22 8.68
CA LEU A 184 33.78 3.61 8.49
C LEU A 184 35.27 3.69 8.83
N SER A 185 36.11 4.19 7.92
CA SER A 185 37.42 4.74 8.25
C SER A 185 37.59 6.09 7.55
N HIS A 186 37.69 7.15 8.35
CA HIS A 186 38.15 8.47 7.94
C HIS A 186 39.66 8.50 7.68
N SER A 187 40.06 9.46 6.83
CA SER A 187 41.34 10.18 6.78
C SER A 187 42.57 9.49 6.17
N GLN A 188 43.01 9.99 5.01
CA GLN A 188 44.14 10.92 4.90
C GLN A 188 43.89 11.90 3.75
#